data_AF-A0A8T1U8K4-F1
#
_entry.id   AF-A0A8T1U8K4-F1
#
_cell.length_a   1.000
_cell.length_b   1.000
_cell.length_c   1.000
_cell.angle_alpha   90.00
_cell.angle_beta   90.00
_cell.angle_gamma   90.00
#
_symmetry.space_group_name_H-M   'P 1'
#
loop_
_entity.id
_entity.type
_entity.pdbx_description
1 polymer ?
#
loop_
_entity_poly.entity_id
_entity_poly.type
_entity_poly.pdbx_seq_one_letter_code
_entity_poly.pdbx_strand_id
1 'polypeptide(L)' 'MHPFALLLAVLGVATTPVVATSTACNGFNACNCANSRTAPPPGVIVVDSMGAYKDSFRTLAEAVAQLPNT' A
#
# COMPACT_ATOMS: atom_id res chain seq x y z
N MET A 1 21.35 33.33 -39.96
CA MET A 1 21.04 31.97 -40.45
C MET A 1 21.36 31.04 -39.28
N HIS A 2 20.42 30.65 -38.42
CA HIS A 2 19.27 29.74 -38.59
C HIS A 2 19.52 28.20 -38.59
N PRO A 3 20.69 27.61 -38.25
CA PRO A 3 20.77 26.14 -38.29
C PRO A 3 20.29 25.44 -37.00
N PHE A 4 20.29 26.09 -35.83
CA PHE A 4 20.05 25.37 -34.56
C PHE A 4 18.59 25.34 -34.08
N ALA A 5 17.73 26.23 -34.59
CA ALA A 5 16.33 26.29 -34.16
C ALA A 5 15.44 25.23 -34.82
N LEU A 6 15.93 24.54 -35.85
CA LEU A 6 15.11 23.64 -36.68
C LEU A 6 15.06 22.21 -36.15
N LEU A 7 15.96 21.82 -35.24
CA LEU A 7 16.03 20.44 -34.73
C LEU A 7 15.01 20.15 -33.62
N LEU A 8 14.44 21.17 -32.98
CA LEU A 8 13.40 21.01 -31.96
C LEU A 8 11.98 20.81 -32.53
N ALA A 9 11.78 20.96 -33.84
CA ALA A 9 10.45 20.92 -34.45
C ALA A 9 10.05 19.54 -35.04
N VAL A 10 10.96 18.56 -35.09
CA VAL A 10 10.75 17.26 -35.78
C VAL A 10 11.03 16.06 -34.88
N LEU A 11 10.76 16.15 -33.58
CA LEU A 11 10.42 14.97 -32.79
C LEU A 11 9.19 15.33 -31.96
N GLY A 12 8.03 15.10 -32.55
CA GLY A 12 6.77 14.90 -31.82
C GLY A 12 6.90 13.64 -30.97
N VAL A 13 7.71 13.70 -29.92
CA VAL A 13 7.61 12.77 -28.83
C VAL A 13 6.37 13.18 -28.07
N ALA A 14 5.32 12.38 -28.19
CA ALA A 14 4.26 12.38 -27.20
C ALA A 14 4.91 11.95 -25.88
N THR A 15 5.57 12.87 -25.18
CA THR A 15 5.83 12.75 -23.76
C THR A 15 4.47 12.89 -23.11
N THR A 16 3.68 11.82 -23.15
CA THR A 16 2.74 11.62 -22.05
C THR A 16 3.60 11.68 -20.80
N PRO A 17 3.34 12.58 -19.85
CA PRO A 17 3.96 12.44 -18.55
C PRO A 17 3.43 11.10 -18.02
N VAL A 18 4.23 10.04 -18.13
CA VAL A 18 4.07 8.89 -17.25
C VAL A 18 4.42 9.45 -15.88
N VAL A 19 3.42 10.02 -15.22
CA VAL A 19 3.48 10.23 -13.78
C VAL A 19 3.51 8.83 -13.22
N ALA A 20 4.71 8.27 -13.09
CA ALA A 20 4.93 7.14 -12.23
C ALA A 20 4.68 7.65 -10.80
N THR A 21 3.41 7.67 -10.39
CA THR A 21 3.07 7.66 -8.97
C THR A 21 3.44 6.29 -8.44
N SER A 22 4.73 5.98 -8.39
CA SER A 22 5.21 5.05 -7.39
C SER A 22 4.97 5.79 -6.09
N THR A 23 3.79 5.60 -5.50
CA THR A 23 3.55 5.89 -4.09
C THR A 23 4.44 4.91 -3.34
N ALA A 24 5.75 5.16 -3.35
CA ALA A 24 6.69 4.50 -2.48
C ALA A 24 6.14 4.77 -1.09
N CYS A 25 5.75 3.69 -0.41
CA CYS A 25 5.39 3.71 1.00
C CYS A 25 6.62 4.17 1.77
N ASN A 26 6.84 5.47 1.81
CA ASN A 26 7.78 6.07 2.72
C ASN A 26 7.27 5.65 4.10
N GLY A 27 8.12 5.09 4.96
CA GLY A 27 7.72 4.52 6.24
C GLY A 27 6.89 5.46 7.12
N PHE A 28 6.91 6.75 6.82
CA PHE A 28 6.10 7.81 7.43
C PHE A 28 4.62 7.85 7.00
N ASN A 29 4.25 7.28 5.85
CA ASN A 29 2.86 7.20 5.34
C ASN A 29 2.50 5.77 4.91
N ALA A 30 3.02 4.78 5.63
CA ALA A 30 2.78 3.36 5.36
C ALA A 30 1.29 2.97 5.53
N CYS A 31 0.53 3.75 6.32
CA CYS A 31 -0.87 3.47 6.60
C CYS A 31 -1.84 3.80 5.44
N ASN A 32 -1.43 4.61 4.46
CA ASN A 32 -2.26 4.99 3.30
C ASN A 32 -1.81 4.33 1.98
N CYS A 33 -1.05 3.24 2.09
CA CYS A 33 -0.56 2.51 0.95
C CYS A 33 -1.57 1.48 0.43
N ALA A 34 -1.45 1.13 -0.85
CA ALA A 34 -2.31 0.13 -1.49
C ALA A 34 -2.36 -1.23 -0.76
N ASN A 35 -1.31 -1.58 -0.01
CA ASN A 35 -1.25 -2.81 0.79
C ASN A 35 -1.32 -2.57 2.31
N SER A 36 -1.68 -1.36 2.74
CA SER A 36 -1.91 -1.07 4.15
C SER A 36 -3.19 -1.77 4.62
N ARG A 37 -3.06 -2.57 5.68
CA ARG A 37 -4.21 -3.20 6.35
C ARG A 37 -4.46 -2.48 7.67
N THR A 38 -5.30 -1.45 7.62
CA THR A 38 -5.73 -0.69 8.80
C THR A 38 -6.88 -1.37 9.54
N ALA A 39 -7.54 -2.34 8.92
CA ALA A 39 -8.58 -3.16 9.53
C ALA A 39 -8.39 -4.64 9.17
N PRO A 40 -8.75 -5.56 10.08
CA PRO A 40 -8.71 -6.98 9.80
C PRO A 40 -9.77 -7.33 8.74
N PRO A 41 -9.44 -8.21 7.77
CA PRO A 41 -10.43 -8.73 6.83
C PRO A 41 -11.43 -9.65 7.56
N PRO A 42 -12.59 -9.96 6.96
CA PRO A 42 -13.52 -10.92 7.54
C PRO A 42 -12.90 -12.32 7.71
N GLY A 43 -13.25 -13.00 8.82
CA GLY A 43 -12.90 -14.40 9.04
C GLY A 43 -11.48 -14.67 9.56
N VAL A 44 -10.74 -13.63 9.98
CA VAL A 44 -9.43 -13.83 10.63
C VAL A 44 -9.53 -13.79 12.15
N ILE A 45 -8.62 -14.48 12.80
CA ILE A 45 -8.39 -14.36 14.23
C ILE A 45 -7.60 -13.06 14.48
N VAL A 46 -8.18 -12.17 15.28
CA VAL A 46 -7.57 -10.87 15.62
C VAL A 46 -6.98 -10.96 17.03
N VAL A 47 -5.71 -10.59 17.16
CA VAL A 47 -5.07 -10.41 18.46
C VAL A 47 -4.94 -8.93 18.72
N ASP A 48 -5.66 -8.45 19.72
CA ASP A 48 -5.69 -7.05 20.09
C ASP A 48 -5.49 -6.93 21.59
N SER A 49 -4.31 -6.43 21.94
CA SER A 49 -3.94 -6.25 23.33
C SER A 49 -4.63 -5.07 24.00
N MET A 50 -5.40 -4.26 23.27
CA MET A 50 -6.11 -3.07 23.77
C MET A 50 -7.63 -3.27 23.79
N GLY A 51 -8.15 -4.22 23.00
CA GLY A 51 -9.59 -4.52 22.91
C GLY A 51 -10.39 -3.49 22.11
N ALA A 52 -9.75 -2.82 21.16
CA ALA A 52 -10.39 -1.96 20.15
C ALA A 52 -11.23 -2.76 19.14
N TYR A 53 -10.88 -4.02 18.86
CA TYR A 53 -11.63 -4.90 17.96
C TYR A 53 -12.57 -5.84 18.73
N LYS A 54 -13.84 -5.93 18.30
CA LYS A 54 -14.81 -6.87 18.90
C LYS A 54 -14.40 -8.31 18.60
N ASP A 55 -14.55 -9.19 19.58
CA ASP A 55 -14.24 -10.63 19.49
C ASP A 55 -12.75 -10.94 19.23
N SER A 56 -11.84 -10.01 19.58
CA SER A 56 -10.39 -10.22 19.53
C SER A 56 -9.85 -10.97 20.76
N PHE A 57 -8.71 -11.63 20.60
CA PHE A 57 -7.96 -12.24 21.70
C PHE A 57 -6.94 -11.26 22.29
N ARG A 58 -6.79 -11.26 23.61
CA ARG A 58 -5.83 -10.39 24.30
C ARG A 58 -4.39 -10.83 24.04
N THR A 59 -4.18 -12.13 23.85
CA THR A 59 -2.85 -12.73 23.67
C THR A 59 -2.75 -13.60 22.42
N LEU A 60 -1.53 -13.77 21.93
CA LEU A 60 -1.23 -14.69 20.82
C LEU A 60 -1.55 -16.15 21.18
N ALA A 61 -1.31 -16.56 22.43
CA ALA A 61 -1.55 -17.93 22.87
C ALA A 61 -3.03 -18.31 22.81
N GLU A 62 -3.92 -17.43 23.27
CA GLU A 62 -5.37 -17.63 23.19
C GLU A 62 -5.86 -17.71 21.74
N ALA A 63 -5.33 -16.85 20.87
CA ALA A 63 -5.66 -16.88 19.45
C ALA A 63 -5.19 -18.16 18.75
N VAL A 64 -3.98 -18.62 19.03
CA VAL A 64 -3.44 -19.86 18.43
C VAL A 64 -4.24 -21.07 18.86
N ALA A 65 -4.73 -21.11 20.11
CA ALA A 65 -5.59 -22.19 20.60
C ALA A 65 -6.95 -22.30 19.86
N GLN A 66 -7.34 -21.26 19.12
CA GLN A 66 -8.60 -21.18 18.37
C GLN A 66 -8.41 -21.52 16.88
N LEU A 67 -7.19 -21.87 16.47
CA LEU A 67 -6.95 -22.34 15.11
C LEU A 67 -7.66 -23.68 14.89
N PRO A 68 -8.33 -23.87 13.75
CA PRO A 68 -8.93 -25.15 13.41
C PRO A 68 -7.83 -26.22 13.30
N ASN A 69 -8.10 -27.42 13.82
CA ASN A 69 -7.21 -28.56 13.69
C ASN A 69 -7.40 -29.17 12.28
N THR A 70 -6.72 -28.61 11.29
CA THR A 70 -6.71 -29.07 9.89
C THR A 70 -5.29 -29.23 9.38
#